data_AF-X6L7R2-F1
#
_entry.id   AF-X6L7R2-F1
#
_cell.length_a   1.000
_cell.length_b   1.000
_cell.length_c   1.000
_cell.angle_alpha   90.00
_cell.angle_beta   90.00
_cell.angle_gamma   90.00
#
_symmetry.space_group_name_H-M   'P 1'
#
loop_
_entity.id
_entity.type
_entity.pdbx_description
1 polymer ?
#
loop_
_entity_poly.entity_id
_entity_poly.type
_entity_poly.pdbx_seq_one_letter_code
_entity_poly.pdbx_strand_id
1 'polypeptide(L)'
;AIKNNTLQFADARWFENANWKLEMDILVPEMKQEKVDKALQSKMEQTEKASQLEAANKGWTALKQATQIIQKNHKEKSNIKQDRIWQDFEEKLTAIDQMLCNKQNVVIENAAKLYDTCTDYVGDATKHIAILKLIYEHEQALKELLANPLLTDMTVLEQDFCPLEESLRQVHL
;
A
#
# COMPACT_ATOMS: atom_id res chain seq x y z
N ALA A 1 -26.05 -6.45 6.46
CA ALA A 1 -24.70 -6.24 5.90
C ALA A 1 -23.65 -7.18 6.49
N ILE A 2 -23.48 -7.23 7.81
CA ILE A 2 -22.42 -8.00 8.51
C ILE A 2 -22.43 -9.49 8.16
N LYS A 3 -23.58 -10.16 8.32
CA LYS A 3 -23.75 -11.60 8.02
C LYS A 3 -23.48 -11.96 6.55
N ASN A 4 -23.69 -11.01 5.64
CA ASN A 4 -23.57 -11.21 4.20
C ASN A 4 -22.29 -10.57 3.62
N ASN A 5 -21.38 -10.08 4.49
CA ASN A 5 -20.16 -9.39 4.09
C ASN A 5 -20.34 -8.19 3.14
N THR A 6 -21.50 -7.55 3.13
CA THR A 6 -21.81 -6.41 2.24
C THR A 6 -21.54 -5.05 2.88
N LEU A 7 -20.71 -4.99 3.92
CA LEU A 7 -20.39 -3.76 4.65
C LEU A 7 -19.63 -2.80 3.75
N GLN A 8 -20.11 -1.57 3.63
CA GLN A 8 -19.46 -0.53 2.83
C GLN A 8 -18.68 0.46 3.71
N PHE A 9 -17.78 1.25 3.10
CA PHE A 9 -17.06 2.32 3.82
C PHE A 9 -18.00 3.31 4.51
N ALA A 10 -19.16 3.61 3.92
CA ALA A 10 -20.15 4.47 4.56
C ALA A 10 -20.65 3.91 5.90
N ASP A 11 -20.69 2.58 6.03
CA ASP A 11 -21.12 1.85 7.23
C ASP A 11 -19.98 1.71 8.26
N ALA A 12 -18.71 1.89 7.86
CA ALA A 12 -17.54 1.69 8.72
C ALA A 12 -17.55 2.57 9.99
N ARG A 13 -18.06 3.82 9.87
CA ARG A 13 -18.18 4.76 11.01
C ARG A 13 -19.07 4.25 12.14
N TRP A 14 -19.96 3.30 11.86
CA TRP A 14 -20.78 2.67 12.89
C TRP A 14 -19.94 1.73 13.78
N PHE A 15 -18.88 1.11 13.26
CA PHE A 15 -18.00 0.21 14.01
C PHE A 15 -17.06 0.95 14.96
N GLU A 16 -16.76 2.21 14.68
CA GLU A 16 -15.91 3.04 15.53
C GLU A 16 -16.63 3.50 16.82
N ASN A 17 -17.96 3.56 16.80
CA ASN A 17 -18.75 4.25 17.85
C ASN A 17 -19.77 3.35 18.58
N ALA A 18 -20.05 2.15 18.08
CA ALA A 18 -21.06 1.27 18.68
C ALA A 18 -20.45 0.24 19.65
N ASN A 19 -21.13 -0.04 20.76
CA ASN A 19 -20.84 -1.20 21.60
C ASN A 19 -21.37 -2.46 20.92
N TRP A 20 -20.66 -2.89 19.88
CA TRP A 20 -21.05 -3.96 18.96
C TRP A 20 -21.37 -5.28 19.68
N LYS A 21 -20.72 -5.53 20.83
CA LYS A 21 -20.92 -6.75 21.62
C LYS A 21 -22.35 -6.78 22.14
N LEU A 22 -22.79 -5.67 22.72
CA LEU A 22 -24.16 -5.50 23.19
C LEU A 22 -25.16 -5.62 22.03
N GLU A 23 -24.87 -4.99 20.88
CA GLU A 23 -25.73 -5.06 19.69
C GLU A 23 -25.85 -6.48 19.14
N MET A 24 -24.75 -7.24 19.08
CA MET A 24 -24.78 -8.64 18.62
C MET A 24 -25.48 -9.58 19.61
N ASP A 25 -25.32 -9.35 20.91
CA ASP A 25 -26.03 -10.10 21.95
C ASP A 25 -27.55 -9.88 21.84
N ILE A 26 -27.99 -8.68 21.44
CA ILE A 26 -29.40 -8.35 21.19
C ILE A 26 -29.90 -8.95 19.87
N LEU A 27 -29.13 -8.80 18.78
CA LEU A 27 -29.57 -9.16 17.42
C LEU A 27 -29.48 -10.65 17.13
N VAL A 28 -28.54 -11.37 17.77
CA VAL A 28 -28.30 -12.79 17.53
C VAL A 28 -27.99 -13.54 18.84
N PRO A 29 -28.94 -13.56 19.80
CA PRO A 29 -28.71 -14.10 21.15
C PRO A 29 -28.37 -15.61 21.16
N GLU A 30 -28.73 -16.33 20.10
CA GLU A 30 -28.46 -17.76 19.96
C GLU A 30 -27.04 -18.09 19.46
N MET A 31 -26.28 -17.08 19.02
CA MET A 31 -24.91 -17.29 18.53
C MET A 31 -23.94 -17.45 19.71
N LYS A 32 -23.10 -18.50 19.66
CA LYS A 32 -22.04 -18.68 20.66
C LYS A 32 -21.12 -17.45 20.71
N GLN A 33 -20.82 -16.94 21.90
CA GLN A 33 -19.95 -15.78 22.12
C GLN A 33 -18.63 -15.86 21.34
N GLU A 34 -17.97 -17.02 21.32
CA GLU A 34 -16.72 -17.20 20.58
C GLU A 34 -16.85 -16.91 19.08
N LYS A 35 -18.00 -17.23 18.48
CA LYS A 35 -18.27 -16.93 17.06
C LYS A 35 -18.52 -15.44 16.84
N VAL A 36 -19.20 -14.80 17.80
CA VAL A 36 -19.48 -13.36 17.82
C VAL A 36 -18.16 -12.58 17.90
N ASP A 37 -17.27 -12.97 18.81
CA ASP A 37 -15.95 -12.36 19.01
C ASP A 37 -15.05 -12.51 17.76
N LYS A 38 -14.98 -13.72 17.18
CA LYS A 38 -14.22 -13.97 15.93
C LYS A 38 -14.73 -13.15 14.75
N ALA A 39 -16.06 -13.06 14.60
CA ALA A 39 -16.68 -12.30 13.52
C ALA A 39 -16.37 -10.80 13.65
N LEU A 40 -16.46 -10.25 14.87
CA LEU A 40 -16.05 -8.86 15.09
C LEU A 40 -14.58 -8.66 14.77
N GLN A 41 -13.69 -9.45 15.37
CA GLN A 41 -12.26 -9.24 15.21
C GLN A 41 -11.89 -9.16 13.72
N SER A 42 -12.43 -10.09 12.93
CA SER A 42 -12.27 -10.08 11.48
C SER A 42 -12.79 -8.80 10.82
N LYS A 43 -13.93 -8.26 11.26
CA LYS A 43 -14.49 -6.99 10.74
C LYS A 43 -13.69 -5.77 11.14
N MET A 44 -13.15 -5.75 12.37
CA MET A 44 -12.25 -4.67 12.80
C MET A 44 -10.97 -4.68 11.97
N GLU A 45 -10.35 -5.84 11.77
CA GLU A 45 -9.15 -5.99 10.93
C GLU A 45 -9.41 -5.56 9.47
N GLN A 46 -10.55 -5.97 8.90
CA GLN A 46 -10.95 -5.54 7.55
C GLN A 46 -11.14 -4.02 7.46
N THR A 47 -11.76 -3.42 8.48
CA THR A 47 -12.00 -1.97 8.52
C THR A 47 -10.70 -1.19 8.63
N GLU A 48 -9.75 -1.68 9.45
CA GLU A 48 -8.42 -1.08 9.59
C GLU A 48 -7.63 -1.13 8.27
N LYS A 49 -7.58 -2.29 7.61
CA LYS A 49 -6.91 -2.41 6.30
C LYS A 49 -7.54 -1.49 5.26
N ALA A 50 -8.86 -1.43 5.23
CA ALA A 50 -9.60 -0.56 4.32
C ALA A 50 -9.34 0.93 4.61
N SER A 51 -9.23 1.34 5.88
CA SER A 51 -8.92 2.72 6.27
C SER A 51 -7.51 3.13 5.83
N GLN A 52 -6.55 2.21 5.90
CA GLN A 52 -5.16 2.41 5.50
C GLN A 52 -4.92 2.36 3.98
N LEU A 53 -5.85 1.78 3.21
CA LEU A 53 -5.68 1.50 1.78
C LEU A 53 -5.25 2.74 0.97
N GLU A 54 -5.78 3.92 1.28
CA GLU A 54 -5.43 5.15 0.56
C GLU A 54 -3.98 5.58 0.80
N ALA A 55 -3.47 5.42 2.03
CA ALA A 55 -2.07 5.71 2.35
C ALA A 55 -1.14 4.67 1.71
N ALA A 56 -1.50 3.39 1.80
CA ALA A 56 -0.78 2.29 1.16
C ALA A 56 -0.69 2.48 -0.36
N ASN A 57 -1.80 2.87 -1.01
CA ASN A 57 -1.84 3.14 -2.45
C ASN A 57 -0.84 4.21 -2.88
N LYS A 58 -0.67 5.28 -2.08
CA LYS A 58 0.35 6.31 -2.34
C LYS A 58 1.77 5.73 -2.29
N GLY A 59 2.03 4.83 -1.35
CA GLY A 59 3.31 4.12 -1.24
C GLY A 59 3.60 3.23 -2.44
N TRP A 60 2.63 2.39 -2.81
CA TRP A 60 2.75 1.50 -3.95
C TRP A 60 2.85 2.24 -5.29
N THR A 61 2.16 3.39 -5.43
CA THR A 61 2.30 4.26 -6.60
C THR A 61 3.71 4.84 -6.70
N ALA A 62 4.27 5.33 -5.60
CA ALA A 62 5.64 5.84 -5.57
C ALA A 62 6.66 4.73 -5.90
N LEU A 63 6.43 3.51 -5.38
CA LEU A 63 7.25 2.34 -5.70
C LEU A 63 7.23 2.05 -7.20
N LYS A 64 6.05 1.94 -7.80
CA LYS A 64 5.89 1.72 -9.25
C LYS A 64 6.64 2.77 -10.07
N GLN A 65 6.51 4.05 -9.70
CA GLN A 65 7.20 5.14 -10.40
C GLN A 65 8.72 5.03 -10.28
N ALA A 66 9.24 4.82 -9.07
CA ALA A 66 10.68 4.65 -8.83
C ALA A 66 11.24 3.46 -9.63
N THR A 67 10.56 2.32 -9.61
CA THR A 67 10.93 1.13 -10.40
C THR A 67 10.99 1.45 -11.89
N GLN A 68 9.97 2.13 -12.44
CA GLN A 68 9.95 2.49 -13.87
C GLN A 68 11.11 3.41 -14.26
N ILE A 69 11.50 4.34 -13.38
CA ILE A 69 12.62 5.27 -13.62
C ILE A 69 13.96 4.54 -13.56
N ILE A 70 14.17 3.68 -12.56
CA ILE A 70 15.37 2.84 -12.47
C ILE A 70 15.48 1.98 -13.73
N GLN A 71 14.40 1.31 -14.14
CA GLN A 71 14.40 0.48 -15.35
C GLN A 71 14.73 1.24 -16.64
N LYS A 72 14.23 2.47 -16.77
CA LYS A 72 14.47 3.32 -17.94
C LYS A 72 15.95 3.71 -18.05
N ASN A 73 16.63 3.89 -16.92
CA ASN A 73 17.99 4.43 -16.86
C ASN A 73 19.08 3.38 -16.59
N HIS A 74 18.72 2.19 -16.11
CA HIS A 74 19.68 1.10 -15.87
C HIS A 74 20.20 0.51 -17.20
N LYS A 75 21.51 0.24 -17.27
CA LYS A 75 22.18 -0.27 -18.49
C LYS A 75 21.68 -1.67 -18.87
N GLU A 76 21.45 -2.52 -17.88
CA GLU A 76 20.80 -3.80 -18.07
C GLU A 76 19.30 -3.60 -17.96
N LYS A 77 18.58 -3.77 -19.07
CA LYS A 77 17.12 -3.70 -19.07
C LYS A 77 16.59 -4.90 -18.28
N SER A 78 16.21 -4.67 -17.03
CA SER A 78 15.54 -5.66 -16.20
C SER A 78 14.26 -6.16 -16.89
N ASN A 79 14.01 -7.46 -16.81
CA ASN A 79 12.79 -8.09 -17.32
C ASN A 79 11.60 -7.95 -16.37
N ILE A 80 11.56 -6.99 -15.44
CA ILE A 80 10.42 -6.83 -14.50
C ILE A 80 9.07 -6.72 -15.24
N LYS A 81 9.06 -6.21 -16.47
CA LYS A 81 7.85 -6.12 -17.29
C LYS A 81 7.29 -7.48 -17.69
N GLN A 82 8.11 -8.52 -17.66
CA GLN A 82 7.73 -9.92 -17.89
C GLN A 82 7.54 -10.68 -16.57
N ASP A 83 7.87 -10.05 -15.43
CA ASP A 83 7.64 -10.64 -14.13
C ASP A 83 6.14 -10.66 -13.83
N ARG A 84 5.62 -11.86 -13.60
CA ARG A 84 4.18 -12.08 -13.42
C ARG A 84 3.68 -11.45 -12.11
N ILE A 85 4.48 -11.50 -11.04
CA ILE A 85 4.12 -10.93 -9.74
C ILE A 85 4.01 -9.41 -9.88
N TRP A 86 4.94 -8.78 -10.61
CA TRP A 86 4.90 -7.35 -10.89
C TRP A 86 3.68 -6.95 -11.73
N GLN A 87 3.37 -7.71 -12.79
CA GLN A 87 2.17 -7.47 -13.61
C GLN A 87 0.89 -7.58 -12.78
N ASP A 88 0.74 -8.64 -11.99
CA ASP A 88 -0.41 -8.85 -11.11
C ASP A 88 -0.52 -7.69 -10.10
N PHE A 89 0.60 -7.23 -9.53
CA PHE A 89 0.65 -6.05 -8.66
C PHE A 89 0.17 -4.77 -9.38
N GLU A 90 0.64 -4.50 -10.59
CA GLU A 90 0.21 -3.31 -11.37
C GLU A 90 -1.29 -3.33 -11.69
N GLU A 91 -1.84 -4.51 -11.98
CA GLU A 91 -3.28 -4.71 -12.18
C GLU A 91 -4.08 -4.44 -10.90
N LYS A 92 -3.63 -4.98 -9.75
CA LYS A 92 -4.28 -4.72 -8.45
C LYS A 92 -4.20 -3.25 -8.06
N LEU A 93 -3.07 -2.60 -8.29
CA LEU A 93 -2.89 -1.18 -8.02
C LEU A 93 -3.90 -0.34 -8.82
N THR A 94 -4.08 -0.67 -10.11
CA THR A 94 -5.08 -0.02 -10.97
C THR A 94 -6.51 -0.25 -10.46
N ALA A 95 -6.82 -1.45 -9.97
CA ALA A 95 -8.12 -1.75 -9.37
C ALA A 95 -8.36 -0.95 -8.08
N ILE A 96 -7.32 -0.72 -7.27
CA ILE A 96 -7.38 0.14 -6.08
C ILE A 96 -7.67 1.58 -6.47
N ASP A 97 -6.99 2.12 -7.49
CA ASP A 97 -7.22 3.49 -7.96
C ASP A 97 -8.69 3.70 -8.37
N GLN A 98 -9.24 2.78 -9.17
CA GLN A 98 -10.65 2.81 -9.58
C GLN A 98 -11.60 2.71 -8.39
N MET A 99 -11.27 1.87 -7.42
CA MET A 99 -12.05 1.68 -6.19
C MET A 99 -12.07 2.95 -5.33
N LEU A 100 -10.92 3.61 -5.17
CA LEU A 100 -10.79 4.83 -4.37
C LEU A 100 -11.55 6.02 -4.98
N CYS A 101 -11.73 6.07 -6.30
CA CYS A 101 -12.57 7.09 -6.94
C CYS A 101 -14.04 7.04 -6.48
N ASN A 102 -14.54 5.85 -6.10
CA ASN A 102 -15.93 5.63 -5.65
C ASN A 102 -16.00 5.04 -4.23
N LYS A 103 -15.09 5.48 -3.34
CA LYS A 103 -14.83 4.90 -2.00
C LYS A 103 -16.09 4.58 -1.18
N GLN A 104 -17.13 5.41 -1.23
CA GLN A 104 -18.31 5.26 -0.35
C GLN A 104 -19.09 3.95 -0.56
N ASN A 105 -19.17 3.44 -1.78
CA ASN A 105 -19.95 2.23 -2.13
C ASN A 105 -19.12 0.93 -2.08
N VAL A 106 -17.84 1.05 -1.71
CA VAL A 106 -16.90 -0.06 -1.74
C VAL A 106 -17.12 -0.95 -0.53
N VAL A 107 -17.23 -2.25 -0.78
CA VAL A 107 -17.29 -3.27 0.26
C VAL A 107 -15.95 -3.37 0.97
N ILE A 108 -15.94 -3.22 2.30
CA ILE A 108 -14.73 -3.20 3.14
C ILE A 108 -13.89 -4.47 2.95
N GLU A 109 -14.53 -5.64 2.82
CA GLU A 109 -13.81 -6.90 2.56
C GLU A 109 -13.02 -6.85 1.25
N ASN A 110 -13.56 -6.24 0.19
CA ASN A 110 -12.86 -6.13 -1.08
C ASN A 110 -11.66 -5.18 -0.97
N ALA A 111 -11.82 -4.06 -0.27
CA ALA A 111 -10.73 -3.13 0.01
C ALA A 111 -9.61 -3.79 0.84
N ALA A 112 -9.98 -4.54 1.89
CA ALA A 112 -9.03 -5.28 2.72
C ALA A 112 -8.30 -6.37 1.93
N LYS A 113 -8.98 -7.11 1.04
CA LYS A 113 -8.34 -8.12 0.18
C LYS A 113 -7.34 -7.50 -0.79
N LEU A 114 -7.67 -6.35 -1.38
CA LEU A 114 -6.73 -5.64 -2.26
C LEU A 114 -5.52 -5.14 -1.47
N TYR A 115 -5.75 -4.62 -0.26
CA TYR A 115 -4.67 -4.23 0.64
C TYR A 115 -3.71 -5.41 0.92
N ASP A 116 -4.26 -6.55 1.34
CA ASP A 116 -3.48 -7.76 1.64
C ASP A 116 -2.71 -8.24 0.41
N THR A 117 -3.38 -8.31 -0.75
CA THR A 117 -2.76 -8.79 -1.98
C THR A 117 -1.56 -7.92 -2.39
N CYS A 118 -1.69 -6.59 -2.35
CA CYS A 118 -0.59 -5.71 -2.68
C CYS A 118 0.54 -5.77 -1.62
N THR A 119 0.19 -5.90 -0.35
CA THR A 119 1.17 -6.08 0.73
C THR A 119 1.93 -7.40 0.57
N ASP A 120 1.28 -8.48 0.14
CA ASP A 120 1.92 -9.78 -0.10
C ASP A 120 2.91 -9.71 -1.28
N TYR A 121 2.63 -8.88 -2.29
CA TYR A 121 3.52 -8.74 -3.45
C TYR A 121 4.76 -7.88 -3.18
N VAL A 122 4.59 -6.72 -2.52
CA VAL A 122 5.66 -5.71 -2.43
C VAL A 122 5.91 -5.20 -1.01
N GLY A 123 5.20 -5.72 -0.02
CA GLY A 123 5.24 -5.26 1.35
C GLY A 123 4.59 -3.89 1.57
N ASP A 124 4.79 -3.37 2.76
CA ASP A 124 4.37 -2.03 3.14
C ASP A 124 5.35 -0.97 2.61
N ALA A 125 5.00 -0.39 1.46
CA ALA A 125 5.79 0.66 0.83
C ALA A 125 5.62 2.05 1.47
N THR A 126 4.69 2.22 2.43
CA THR A 126 4.41 3.56 3.00
C THR A 126 5.60 4.13 3.75
N LYS A 127 6.38 3.26 4.42
CA LYS A 127 7.58 3.62 5.19
C LYS A 127 8.70 4.15 4.31
N HIS A 128 8.72 3.77 3.03
CA HIS A 128 9.78 4.12 2.09
C HIS A 128 9.38 5.23 1.13
N ILE A 129 8.19 5.83 1.29
CA ILE A 129 7.69 6.88 0.38
C ILE A 129 8.73 7.96 0.15
N ALA A 130 9.34 8.52 1.19
CA ALA A 130 10.30 9.62 1.03
C ALA A 130 11.44 9.27 0.08
N ILE A 131 12.08 8.11 0.28
CA ILE A 131 13.17 7.62 -0.56
C ILE A 131 12.69 7.33 -1.99
N LEU A 132 11.53 6.68 -2.13
CA LEU A 132 10.93 6.39 -3.44
C LEU A 132 10.61 7.66 -4.22
N LYS A 133 10.21 8.73 -3.52
CA LYS A 133 9.95 10.03 -4.15
C LYS A 133 11.24 10.68 -4.66
N LEU A 134 12.32 10.63 -3.87
CA LEU A 134 13.61 11.19 -4.28
C LEU A 134 14.12 10.56 -5.59
N ILE A 135 13.88 9.27 -5.80
CA ILE A 135 14.27 8.59 -7.05
C ILE A 135 13.59 9.23 -8.26
N TYR A 136 12.30 9.62 -8.16
CA TYR A 136 11.63 10.27 -9.28
C TYR A 136 11.96 11.75 -9.40
N GLU A 137 12.08 12.46 -8.28
CA GLU A 137 12.38 13.91 -8.27
C GLU A 137 13.78 14.20 -8.81
N HIS A 138 14.69 13.24 -8.66
CA HIS A 138 16.09 13.36 -9.07
C HIS A 138 16.47 12.38 -10.20
N GLU A 139 15.55 12.04 -11.12
CA GLU A 139 15.82 11.12 -12.24
C GLU A 139 17.12 11.47 -13.00
N GLN A 140 17.41 12.76 -13.23
CA GLN A 140 18.61 13.18 -13.94
C GLN A 140 19.90 12.86 -13.16
N ALA A 141 19.91 13.07 -11.84
CA ALA A 141 21.04 12.71 -10.99
C ALA A 141 21.20 11.19 -10.91
N LEU A 142 20.09 10.44 -10.80
CA LEU A 142 20.08 8.99 -10.84
C LEU A 142 20.69 8.47 -12.16
N LYS A 143 20.36 9.09 -13.29
CA LYS A 143 20.90 8.72 -14.60
C LYS A 143 22.41 8.93 -14.68
N GLU A 144 22.93 10.00 -14.09
CA GLU A 144 24.37 10.26 -13.98
C GLU A 144 25.06 9.24 -13.07
N LEU A 145 24.46 8.91 -11.92
CA LEU A 145 24.91 7.85 -11.01
C LEU A 145 24.95 6.48 -11.70
N LEU A 146 23.87 6.05 -12.34
CA LEU A 146 23.78 4.74 -13.03
C LEU A 146 24.67 4.65 -14.28
N ALA A 147 25.07 5.79 -14.86
CA ALA A 147 26.04 5.82 -15.95
C ALA A 147 27.47 5.52 -15.47
N ASN A 148 27.77 5.75 -14.18
CA ASN A 148 29.09 5.52 -13.60
C ASN A 148 29.36 4.01 -13.44
N PRO A 149 30.41 3.46 -14.10
CA PRO A 149 30.75 2.03 -14.02
C PRO A 149 31.11 1.55 -12.61
N LEU A 150 31.42 2.45 -11.68
CA LEU A 150 31.81 2.13 -10.31
C LEU A 150 30.60 1.88 -9.38
N LEU A 151 29.39 2.16 -9.85
CA LEU A 151 28.15 2.22 -9.04
C LEU A 151 27.18 1.05 -9.28
N THR A 152 27.60 0.01 -10.00
CA THR A 152 26.80 -1.20 -10.25
C THR A 152 26.59 -2.09 -9.02
N ASP A 153 27.20 -1.76 -7.88
CA ASP A 153 27.08 -2.51 -6.64
C ASP A 153 25.99 -1.86 -5.76
N MET A 154 24.92 -2.60 -5.45
CA MET A 154 23.75 -2.10 -4.69
C MET A 154 24.14 -1.52 -3.32
N THR A 155 25.29 -1.93 -2.75
CA THR A 155 25.83 -1.40 -1.50
C THR A 155 26.26 0.07 -1.59
N VAL A 156 26.58 0.56 -2.79
CA VAL A 156 27.00 1.95 -3.01
C VAL A 156 25.79 2.87 -3.18
N LEU A 157 24.68 2.35 -3.68
CA LEU A 157 23.40 3.08 -3.78
C LEU A 157 22.88 3.52 -2.39
N GLU A 158 22.96 2.67 -1.36
CA GLU A 158 22.59 3.07 0.01
C GLU A 158 23.52 4.13 0.59
N GLN A 159 24.81 4.10 0.23
CA GLN A 159 25.80 5.08 0.69
C GLN A 159 25.67 6.44 0.00
N ASP A 160 25.25 6.48 -1.26
CA ASP A 160 25.13 7.73 -2.03
C ASP A 160 23.80 8.46 -1.80
N PHE A 161 22.75 7.76 -1.35
CA PHE A 161 21.48 8.38 -0.98
C PHE A 161 21.47 9.00 0.43
N CYS A 162 22.33 8.53 1.35
CA CYS A 162 22.50 9.14 2.68
C CYS A 162 22.93 10.63 2.62
N PRO A 163 23.96 11.01 1.83
CA PRO A 163 24.37 12.41 1.66
C PRO A 163 23.31 13.30 1.01
N LEU A 164 22.45 12.75 0.15
CA LEU A 164 21.33 13.48 -0.45
C LEU A 164 20.26 13.81 0.59
N GLU A 165 19.96 12.88 1.51
CA GLU A 165 19.05 13.13 2.63
C GLU A 165 19.60 14.23 3.58
N GLU A 166 20.90 14.20 3.89
CA GLU A 166 21.55 15.20 4.74
C GLU A 166 21.66 16.58 4.06
N SER A 167 21.96 16.61 2.76
CA SER A 167 22.03 17.87 2.00
C SER A 167 20.67 18.55 1.89
N LEU A 168 19.58 17.80 1.77
CA LEU A 168 18.22 18.36 1.71
C LEU A 168 17.72 18.87 3.07
N ARG A 169 18.20 18.30 4.20
CA ARG A 169 17.94 18.84 5.54
C ARG A 169 18.60 20.20 5.76
N GLN A 170 19.73 20.47 5.09
CA GLN A 170 20.43 21.76 5.21
C GLN A 170 19.82 22.87 4.33
N VAL A 171 19.04 22.53 3.30
CA VAL A 171 18.39 23.51 2.41
C VAL A 171 17.06 24.03 3.00
N HIS A 172 16.53 23.40 4.05
CA HIS A 172 15.29 23.80 4.74
C HIS A 172 15.51 24.52 6.08
N LEU A 173 16.72 25.00 6.36
CA LEU A 173 17.05 25.88 7.50
C LEU A 173 17.53 27.25 7.00
#